data_AF-X6MR10-F1
#
_entry.id   AF-X6MR10-F1
#
_cell.length_a   1.000
_cell.length_b   1.000
_cell.length_c   1.000
_cell.angle_alpha   90.00
_cell.angle_beta   90.00
_cell.angle_gamma   90.00
#
_symmetry.space_group_name_H-M   'P 1'
#
loop_
_entity.id
_entity.type
_entity.pdbx_description
1 polymer ?
#
loop_
_entity_poly.entity_id
_entity_poly.type
_entity_poly.pdbx_seq_one_letter_code
_entity_poly.pdbx_strand_id
1 'polypeptide(L)'
;MDDIECEVVETKSLCVDKVILAIGRVPNVGSLQLDKANVKMNDRGTLEVDEHLRSVTSPHIYAAGDALGKWGLVAVAEMEGRHAVERMFGTKNPATKLEYKHISSVMFVRPGNNILIPFICIAMKSIIKIEIACVGMNEQEAIARRLCYKSGFLRFGLINRAVIDWSERHSGPIEPKRAGFIKMICTDDEEKILLGMRAVGVDASSVIGSGALLIRRGESIRELEKTAHPHPSIIESVQECARLLLGRSLYKPHVWPKTHVKHYSPEKGSALAQELLPKRLRQMIPGYMEA
;
A
#
# COMPACT_ATOMS: atom_id res chain seq x y z
N MET A 1 -20.24 6.58 25.94
CA MET A 1 -19.79 5.32 25.32
C MET A 1 -21.07 4.62 24.98
N ASP A 2 -21.39 4.52 23.70
CA ASP A 2 -22.57 3.75 23.29
C ASP A 2 -22.25 2.27 23.54
N ASP A 3 -23.04 1.64 24.40
CA ASP A 3 -22.94 0.21 24.68
C ASP A 3 -23.25 -0.55 23.39
N ILE A 4 -22.23 -1.20 22.82
CA ILE A 4 -22.41 -2.10 21.68
C ILE A 4 -23.02 -3.38 22.23
N GLU A 5 -24.34 -3.51 22.13
CA GLU A 5 -25.03 -4.77 22.37
C GLU A 5 -24.73 -5.74 21.20
N CYS A 6 -23.98 -6.80 21.50
CA CYS A 6 -23.69 -7.87 20.56
C CYS A 6 -24.54 -9.10 20.91
N GLU A 7 -25.41 -9.53 19.99
CA GLU A 7 -26.15 -10.78 20.10
C GLU A 7 -25.39 -11.90 19.39
N VAL A 8 -25.14 -13.02 20.08
CA VAL A 8 -24.55 -14.22 19.46
C VAL A 8 -25.64 -14.92 18.65
N VAL A 9 -25.65 -14.66 17.33
CA VAL A 9 -26.67 -15.18 16.41
C VAL A 9 -26.65 -16.70 16.29
N GLU A 10 -25.47 -17.34 16.36
CA GLU A 10 -25.34 -18.79 16.24
C GLU A 10 -24.01 -19.27 16.84
N THR A 11 -24.05 -20.32 17.67
CA THR A 11 -22.83 -20.98 18.18
C THR A 11 -22.55 -22.22 17.36
N LYS A 12 -21.45 -22.24 16.60
CA LYS A 12 -20.97 -23.43 15.86
C LYS A 12 -19.69 -23.96 16.48
N SER A 13 -19.67 -25.27 16.73
CA SER A 13 -18.48 -25.99 17.19
C SER A 13 -17.82 -26.71 16.01
N LEU A 14 -16.49 -26.57 15.89
CA LEU A 14 -15.68 -27.25 14.88
C LEU A 14 -14.66 -28.13 15.60
N CYS A 15 -14.59 -29.42 15.27
CA CYS A 15 -13.53 -30.31 15.76
C CYS A 15 -12.35 -30.26 14.79
N VAL A 16 -11.16 -29.91 15.28
CA VAL A 16 -9.93 -29.79 14.48
C VAL A 16 -8.74 -30.32 15.28
N ASP A 17 -7.69 -30.77 14.57
CA ASP A 17 -6.47 -31.23 15.22
C ASP A 17 -5.66 -30.09 15.85
N LYS A 18 -5.69 -28.91 15.22
CA LYS A 18 -4.92 -27.73 15.64
C LYS A 18 -5.67 -26.44 15.32
N VAL A 19 -5.46 -25.43 16.18
CA VAL A 19 -5.97 -24.06 16.01
C VAL A 19 -4.79 -23.10 15.94
N ILE A 20 -4.84 -22.17 14.98
CA ILE A 20 -3.92 -21.02 14.91
C ILE A 20 -4.72 -19.78 15.29
N LEU A 21 -4.32 -19.09 16.36
CA LEU A 21 -4.90 -17.82 16.78
C LEU A 21 -4.08 -16.66 16.22
N ALA A 22 -4.60 -16.01 15.18
CA ALA A 22 -3.93 -14.91 14.47
C ALA A 22 -4.83 -13.66 14.36
N ILE A 23 -5.37 -13.22 15.49
CA ILE A 23 -6.34 -12.10 15.57
C ILE A 23 -5.70 -10.71 15.63
N GLY A 24 -4.40 -10.62 15.86
CA GLY A 24 -3.70 -9.34 16.00
C GLY A 24 -2.42 -9.44 16.82
N ARG A 25 -1.81 -8.29 17.10
CA ARG A 25 -0.60 -8.13 17.92
C ARG A 25 -0.80 -6.98 18.89
N VAL A 26 -0.14 -7.05 20.04
CA VAL A 26 -0.05 -5.96 21.02
C VAL A 26 1.42 -5.62 21.29
N PRO A 27 1.75 -4.37 21.64
CA PRO A 27 3.10 -4.00 22.04
C PRO A 27 3.61 -4.85 23.21
N ASN A 28 4.82 -5.41 23.06
CA ASN A 28 5.47 -6.15 24.15
C ASN A 28 6.34 -5.21 25.00
N VAL A 29 5.72 -4.50 25.95
CA VAL A 29 6.37 -3.45 26.76
C VAL A 29 6.24 -3.66 28.27
N GLY A 30 5.60 -4.74 28.71
CA GLY A 30 5.27 -4.98 30.13
C GLY A 30 6.47 -5.12 31.06
N SER A 31 7.62 -5.58 30.56
CA SER A 31 8.85 -5.70 31.36
C SER A 31 9.67 -4.42 31.46
N LEU A 32 9.32 -3.35 30.72
CA LEU A 32 10.12 -2.13 30.60
C LEU A 32 9.97 -1.15 31.77
N GLN A 33 9.04 -1.40 32.71
CA GLN A 33 8.79 -0.53 33.87
C GLN A 33 8.63 0.95 33.47
N LEU A 34 7.80 1.22 32.46
CA LEU A 34 7.66 2.53 31.81
C LEU A 34 7.37 3.68 32.79
N ASP A 35 6.66 3.41 33.87
CA ASP A 35 6.38 4.39 34.94
C ASP A 35 7.65 4.95 35.57
N LYS A 36 8.66 4.10 35.80
CA LYS A 36 9.95 4.54 36.37
C LYS A 36 10.75 5.40 35.40
N ALA A 37 10.55 5.21 34.09
CA ALA A 37 11.15 6.01 33.04
C ALA A 37 10.32 7.25 32.68
N ASN A 38 9.19 7.47 33.37
CA ASN A 38 8.22 8.52 33.05
C ASN A 38 7.80 8.47 31.57
N VAL A 39 7.50 7.29 31.03
CA VAL A 39 7.04 7.10 29.64
C VAL A 39 5.57 6.74 29.64
N LYS A 40 4.71 7.60 29.08
CA LYS A 40 3.28 7.34 28.96
C LYS A 40 2.91 6.42 27.80
N MET A 41 1.85 5.67 28.01
CA MET A 41 1.11 4.95 26.97
C MET A 41 -0.22 5.67 26.72
N ASN A 42 -0.74 5.55 25.50
CA ASN A 42 -2.07 6.05 25.16
C ASN A 42 -3.17 5.02 25.47
N ASP A 43 -4.44 5.42 25.31
CA ASP A 43 -5.63 4.60 25.57
C ASP A 43 -5.71 3.32 24.72
N ARG A 44 -4.92 3.22 23.64
CA ARG A 44 -4.83 2.03 22.77
C ARG A 44 -3.75 1.04 23.23
N GLY A 45 -3.08 1.31 24.35
CA GLY A 45 -2.03 0.45 24.87
C GLY A 45 -0.73 0.52 24.05
N THR A 46 -0.43 1.67 23.43
CA THR A 46 0.83 1.89 22.69
C THR A 46 1.60 3.08 23.25
N LEU A 47 2.92 3.16 23.01
CA LEU A 47 3.74 4.26 23.53
C LEU A 47 3.33 5.59 22.90
N GLU A 48 3.14 6.61 23.74
CA GLU A 48 2.76 7.94 23.29
C GLU A 48 4.01 8.74 22.90
N VAL A 49 4.07 9.11 21.61
CA VAL A 49 5.22 9.82 21.03
C VAL A 49 4.78 11.02 20.21
N ASP A 50 5.68 12.01 20.11
CA ASP A 50 5.52 13.17 19.22
C ASP A 50 5.75 12.79 17.74
N GLU A 51 5.69 13.79 16.85
CA GLU A 51 5.89 13.59 15.41
C GLU A 51 7.31 13.16 15.01
N HIS A 52 8.25 13.19 15.95
CA HIS A 52 9.65 12.78 15.82
C HIS A 52 10.00 11.55 16.63
N LEU A 53 8.97 10.80 17.06
CA LEU A 53 9.10 9.53 17.80
C LEU A 53 9.69 9.66 19.21
N ARG A 54 9.70 10.87 19.79
CA ARG A 54 10.10 11.11 21.19
C ARG A 54 8.92 10.86 22.11
N SER A 55 9.17 10.24 23.25
CA SER A 55 8.16 10.18 24.32
C SER A 55 7.68 11.59 24.67
N VAL A 56 6.36 11.75 24.77
CA VAL A 56 5.74 13.05 25.09
C VAL A 56 6.05 13.52 26.53
N THR A 57 6.45 12.60 27.41
CA THR A 57 6.77 12.88 28.82
C THR A 57 8.26 12.86 29.12
N SER A 58 9.05 12.08 28.37
CA SER A 58 10.50 11.97 28.55
C SER A 58 11.24 12.27 27.23
N PRO A 59 11.62 13.53 26.95
CA PRO A 59 12.15 13.96 25.65
C PRO A 59 13.46 13.29 25.20
N HIS A 60 14.18 12.64 26.11
CA HIS A 60 15.42 11.89 25.85
C HIS A 60 15.15 10.41 25.50
N ILE A 61 13.89 9.96 25.57
CA ILE A 61 13.48 8.59 25.25
C ILE A 61 12.71 8.61 23.93
N TYR A 62 13.00 7.63 23.07
CA TYR A 62 12.35 7.45 21.77
C TYR A 62 11.75 6.05 21.67
N ALA A 63 10.75 5.88 20.81
CA ALA A 63 10.15 4.58 20.52
C ALA A 63 9.88 4.41 19.02
N ALA A 64 10.00 3.18 18.53
CA ALA A 64 9.84 2.84 17.12
C ALA A 64 9.23 1.45 16.96
N GLY A 65 8.73 1.17 15.76
CA GLY A 65 8.16 -0.11 15.34
C GLY A 65 6.85 -0.45 16.03
N ASP A 66 6.67 -1.75 16.29
CA ASP A 66 5.45 -2.32 16.87
C ASP A 66 5.05 -1.69 18.22
N ALA A 67 5.99 -1.07 18.94
CA ALA A 67 5.72 -0.36 20.19
C ALA A 67 4.73 0.82 20.02
N LEU A 68 4.65 1.38 18.82
CA LEU A 68 3.74 2.48 18.48
C LEU A 68 2.35 1.98 18.05
N GLY A 69 2.22 0.69 17.74
CA GLY A 69 0.98 0.02 17.31
C GLY A 69 0.32 0.59 16.05
N LYS A 70 1.08 1.28 15.19
CA LYS A 70 0.59 1.83 13.91
C LYS A 70 0.69 0.81 12.78
N TRP A 71 1.91 0.35 12.48
CA TRP A 71 2.20 -0.54 11.36
C TRP A 71 3.16 -1.63 11.81
N GLY A 72 2.68 -2.88 11.89
CA GLY A 72 3.49 -4.05 12.24
C GLY A 72 4.35 -4.54 11.07
N LEU A 73 5.22 -3.67 10.54
CA LEU A 73 6.04 -3.92 9.36
C LEU A 73 7.51 -3.62 9.65
N VAL A 74 8.40 -4.56 9.32
CA VAL A 74 9.85 -4.43 9.54
C VAL A 74 10.41 -3.17 8.88
N ALA A 75 10.03 -2.88 7.63
CA ALA A 75 10.49 -1.69 6.92
C ALA A 75 10.06 -0.38 7.62
N VAL A 76 8.91 -0.37 8.30
CA VAL A 76 8.44 0.79 9.07
C VAL A 76 9.25 0.91 10.36
N ALA A 77 9.46 -0.19 11.09
CA ALA A 77 10.29 -0.20 12.28
C ALA A 77 11.73 0.26 12.00
N GLU A 78 12.32 -0.18 10.87
CA GLU A 78 13.64 0.29 10.44
C GLU A 78 13.66 1.79 10.10
N MET A 79 12.66 2.27 9.35
CA MET A 79 12.53 3.69 8.99
C MET A 79 12.38 4.56 10.25
N GLU A 80 11.54 4.15 11.18
CA GLU A 80 11.31 4.82 12.46
C GLU A 80 12.56 4.79 13.35
N GLY A 81 13.25 3.65 13.43
CA GLY A 81 14.51 3.52 14.17
C GLY A 81 15.61 4.42 13.62
N ARG A 82 15.79 4.45 12.29
CA ARG A 82 16.72 5.39 11.62
C ARG A 82 16.37 6.84 11.93
N HIS A 83 15.09 7.20 11.83
CA HIS A 83 14.63 8.55 12.17
C HIS A 83 14.93 8.93 13.62
N ALA A 84 14.64 8.04 14.58
CA ALA A 84 14.92 8.30 15.99
C ALA A 84 16.41 8.58 16.23
N VAL A 85 17.31 7.77 15.65
CA VAL A 85 18.77 7.97 15.78
C VAL A 85 19.22 9.26 15.09
N GLU A 86 18.70 9.57 13.91
CA GLU A 86 18.97 10.84 13.22
C GLU A 86 18.50 12.05 14.03
N ARG A 87 17.41 11.93 14.81
CA ARG A 87 16.96 13.00 15.72
C ARG A 87 17.81 13.11 16.98
N MET A 88 18.35 12.00 17.48
CA MET A 88 19.27 11.98 18.63
C MET A 88 20.62 12.66 18.30
N PHE A 89 21.17 12.41 17.11
CA PHE A 89 22.55 12.79 16.77
C PHE A 89 22.68 13.77 15.58
N GLY A 90 21.60 14.05 14.85
CA GLY A 90 21.63 14.85 13.63
C GLY A 90 21.86 16.34 13.90
N THR A 91 23.10 16.80 13.75
CA THR A 91 23.48 18.22 13.92
C THR A 91 23.52 19.00 12.59
N LYS A 92 23.60 18.32 11.44
CA LYS A 92 23.82 18.97 10.12
C LYS A 92 22.66 18.81 9.11
N ASN A 93 21.78 17.83 9.30
CA ASN A 93 20.57 17.64 8.50
C ASN A 93 19.52 16.94 9.37
N PRO A 94 18.74 17.68 10.18
CA PRO A 94 17.75 17.08 11.04
C PRO A 94 16.73 16.32 10.20
N ALA A 95 16.40 15.09 10.59
CA ALA A 95 15.45 14.27 9.87
C ALA A 95 14.12 15.01 9.70
N THR A 96 13.66 15.09 8.46
CA THR A 96 12.32 15.61 8.13
C THR A 96 11.25 14.68 8.69
N LYS A 97 10.05 15.23 8.93
CA LYS A 97 8.91 14.47 9.45
C LYS A 97 8.68 13.19 8.63
N LEU A 98 8.45 12.08 9.33
CA LEU A 98 8.15 10.80 8.70
C LEU A 98 6.82 10.87 7.96
N GLU A 99 6.84 10.44 6.70
CA GLU A 99 5.65 10.29 5.87
C GLU A 99 5.30 8.80 5.73
N TYR A 100 4.06 8.43 6.03
CA TYR A 100 3.63 7.03 6.02
C TYR A 100 2.82 6.66 4.76
N LYS A 101 2.40 7.66 3.97
CA LYS A 101 1.50 7.49 2.81
C LYS A 101 2.04 6.57 1.71
N HIS A 102 3.35 6.38 1.66
CA HIS A 102 4.05 5.60 0.62
C HIS A 102 4.58 4.26 1.14
N ILE A 103 4.19 3.85 2.35
CA ILE A 103 4.54 2.53 2.89
C ILE A 103 3.78 1.47 2.10
N SER A 104 4.54 0.53 1.54
CA SER A 104 3.99 -0.63 0.86
C SER A 104 3.76 -1.75 1.86
N SER A 105 2.61 -2.43 1.76
CA SER A 105 2.35 -3.69 2.47
C SER A 105 2.34 -4.83 1.47
N VAL A 106 3.01 -5.93 1.82
CA VAL A 106 3.15 -7.10 0.97
C VAL A 106 2.81 -8.35 1.75
N MET A 107 1.98 -9.21 1.15
CA MET A 107 1.70 -10.55 1.63
C MET A 107 2.23 -11.56 0.59
N PHE A 108 3.04 -12.50 1.06
CA PHE A 108 3.56 -13.59 0.24
C PHE A 108 2.68 -14.82 0.43
N VAL A 109 1.90 -15.15 -0.59
CA VAL A 109 1.00 -16.29 -0.59
C VAL A 109 1.58 -17.38 -1.48
N ARG A 110 1.69 -18.58 -0.94
CA ARG A 110 1.90 -19.78 -1.75
C ARG A 110 0.53 -20.45 -1.92
N PRO A 111 -0.04 -20.51 -3.13
CA PRO A 111 -1.21 -21.33 -3.37
C PRO A 111 -0.78 -22.78 -3.17
N GLY A 112 -1.24 -23.39 -2.09
CA GLY A 112 -0.98 -24.78 -1.80
C GLY A 112 -1.71 -25.65 -2.79
N ASN A 113 -0.97 -26.35 -3.64
CA ASN A 113 -1.42 -27.63 -4.18
C ASN A 113 -0.87 -28.68 -3.20
N ASN A 114 -1.76 -29.19 -2.35
CA ASN A 114 -1.57 -30.28 -1.40
C ASN A 114 -0.62 -30.04 -0.19
N ILE A 115 -1.21 -30.31 0.98
CA ILE A 115 -0.61 -30.79 2.22
C ILE A 115 0.73 -31.53 1.96
N LEU A 116 1.85 -31.04 2.52
CA LEU A 116 2.65 -31.68 3.59
C LEU A 116 4.02 -30.96 3.77
N ILE A 117 4.37 -30.68 5.04
CA ILE A 117 5.71 -30.38 5.63
C ILE A 117 6.27 -28.93 5.49
N PRO A 118 6.40 -28.18 6.61
CA PRO A 118 6.98 -26.83 6.65
C PRO A 118 8.48 -26.80 7.04
N PHE A 119 9.35 -27.65 6.48
CA PHE A 119 10.77 -27.66 6.91
C PHE A 119 11.85 -27.70 5.82
N ILE A 120 11.50 -27.76 4.53
CA ILE A 120 12.47 -27.62 3.43
C ILE A 120 11.93 -26.58 2.45
N CYS A 121 12.21 -25.30 2.71
CA CYS A 121 11.80 -24.20 1.83
C CYS A 121 12.97 -23.33 1.34
N ILE A 122 14.22 -23.82 1.44
CA ILE A 122 15.41 -23.11 0.92
C ILE A 122 15.84 -23.60 -0.47
N ALA A 123 15.40 -24.77 -0.94
CA ALA A 123 15.84 -25.26 -2.24
C ALA A 123 14.81 -26.17 -2.90
N MET A 124 13.88 -25.61 -3.68
CA MET A 124 13.26 -26.32 -4.81
C MET A 124 12.42 -25.38 -5.68
N LYS A 125 12.66 -25.50 -6.99
CA LYS A 125 12.09 -24.77 -8.12
C LYS A 125 10.54 -24.80 -8.15
N SER A 126 9.95 -23.68 -8.61
CA SER A 126 8.61 -23.57 -9.20
C SER A 126 7.40 -23.96 -8.34
N ILE A 127 7.22 -23.29 -7.20
CA ILE A 127 5.90 -23.14 -6.58
C ILE A 127 5.49 -21.68 -6.74
N ILE A 128 4.30 -21.43 -7.31
CA ILE A 128 3.80 -20.09 -7.64
C ILE A 128 3.89 -19.21 -6.40
N LYS A 129 4.70 -18.15 -6.46
CA LYS A 129 4.69 -17.12 -5.43
C LYS A 129 3.63 -16.11 -5.86
N ILE A 130 2.44 -16.21 -5.30
CA ILE A 130 1.43 -15.16 -5.47
C ILE A 130 1.75 -14.09 -4.45
N GLU A 131 2.06 -12.91 -4.93
CA GLU A 131 2.30 -11.77 -4.09
C GLU A 131 1.09 -10.86 -4.13
N ILE A 132 0.69 -10.34 -2.97
CA ILE A 132 -0.33 -9.32 -2.85
C ILE A 132 0.37 -8.09 -2.30
N ALA A 133 0.38 -7.02 -3.07
CA ALA A 133 1.07 -5.78 -2.71
C ALA A 133 0.13 -4.58 -2.82
N CYS A 134 0.22 -3.68 -1.86
CA CYS A 134 -0.55 -2.45 -1.84
C CYS A 134 0.26 -1.26 -1.33
N VAL A 135 -0.05 -0.07 -1.85
CA VAL A 135 0.52 1.20 -1.39
C VAL A 135 -0.49 2.32 -1.57
N GLY A 136 -0.50 3.28 -0.64
CA GLY A 136 -1.41 4.42 -0.66
C GLY A 136 -2.89 4.04 -0.52
N MET A 137 -3.75 4.94 -0.95
CA MET A 137 -5.18 4.91 -0.68
C MET A 137 -5.90 3.77 -1.41
N ASN A 138 -6.95 3.21 -0.81
CA ASN A 138 -7.89 2.32 -1.50
C ASN A 138 -9.18 3.07 -1.93
N GLU A 139 -10.05 2.44 -2.72
CA GLU A 139 -11.30 3.09 -3.17
C GLU A 139 -12.27 3.40 -2.03
N GLN A 140 -12.36 2.54 -1.01
CA GLN A 140 -13.24 2.79 0.16
C GLN A 140 -12.77 4.03 0.94
N GLU A 141 -11.46 4.17 1.14
CA GLU A 141 -10.85 5.35 1.76
C GLU A 141 -11.06 6.61 0.92
N ALA A 142 -10.96 6.51 -0.42
CA ALA A 142 -11.20 7.63 -1.33
C ALA A 142 -12.67 8.08 -1.30
N ILE A 143 -13.61 7.13 -1.29
CA ILE A 143 -15.05 7.37 -1.14
C ILE A 143 -15.37 7.99 0.22
N ALA A 144 -14.81 7.46 1.31
CA ALA A 144 -15.00 8.00 2.66
C ALA A 144 -14.49 9.44 2.77
N ARG A 145 -13.42 9.79 2.04
CA ARG A 145 -12.87 11.15 1.92
C ARG A 145 -13.57 12.01 0.87
N ARG A 146 -14.56 11.48 0.16
CA ARG A 146 -15.30 12.17 -0.91
C ARG A 146 -14.39 12.76 -2.00
N LEU A 147 -13.33 12.03 -2.37
CA LEU A 147 -12.39 12.45 -3.40
C LEU A 147 -12.86 12.03 -4.79
N CYS A 148 -12.81 12.95 -5.76
CA CYS A 148 -12.96 12.58 -7.16
C CYS A 148 -11.76 11.74 -7.61
N TYR A 149 -11.99 10.51 -8.06
CA TYR A 149 -10.91 9.63 -8.51
C TYR A 149 -11.30 8.82 -9.75
N LYS A 150 -10.25 8.42 -10.46
CA LYS A 150 -10.31 7.46 -11.55
C LYS A 150 -9.55 6.21 -11.13
N SER A 151 -10.13 5.03 -11.33
CA SER A 151 -9.45 3.76 -11.09
C SER A 151 -9.32 2.95 -12.37
N GLY A 152 -8.12 2.41 -12.59
CA GLY A 152 -7.79 1.59 -13.75
C GLY A 152 -7.49 0.18 -13.26
N PHE A 153 -8.05 -0.81 -13.92
CA PHE A 153 -7.84 -2.22 -13.62
C PHE A 153 -7.34 -2.93 -14.88
N LEU A 154 -6.19 -3.59 -14.76
CA LEU A 154 -5.53 -4.32 -15.84
C LEU A 154 -5.14 -5.72 -15.35
N ARG A 155 -5.58 -6.76 -16.05
CA ARG A 155 -5.16 -8.14 -15.76
C ARG A 155 -3.77 -8.41 -16.32
N PHE A 156 -2.96 -9.13 -15.57
CA PHE A 156 -1.62 -9.56 -16.02
C PHE A 156 -1.66 -10.51 -17.21
N GLY A 157 -2.80 -11.15 -17.51
CA GLY A 157 -2.96 -11.93 -18.74
C GLY A 157 -2.81 -11.12 -20.05
N LEU A 158 -2.69 -9.80 -19.98
CA LEU A 158 -2.39 -8.91 -21.10
C LEU A 158 -0.92 -8.46 -21.14
N ILE A 159 -0.09 -8.98 -20.23
CA ILE A 159 1.32 -8.63 -20.11
C ILE A 159 2.14 -9.82 -20.57
N ASN A 160 2.94 -9.61 -21.63
CA ASN A 160 3.68 -10.68 -22.29
C ASN A 160 4.55 -11.48 -21.31
N ARG A 161 5.25 -10.78 -20.40
CA ARG A 161 6.06 -11.46 -19.38
C ARG A 161 5.25 -12.41 -18.51
N ALA A 162 4.06 -12.00 -18.07
CA ALA A 162 3.19 -12.85 -17.25
C ALA A 162 2.69 -14.09 -18.02
N VAL A 163 2.45 -13.95 -19.33
CA VAL A 163 2.07 -15.07 -20.20
C VAL A 163 3.23 -16.05 -20.38
N ILE A 164 4.46 -15.54 -20.60
CA ILE A 164 5.67 -16.37 -20.70
C ILE A 164 5.88 -17.12 -19.38
N ASP A 165 5.88 -16.41 -18.26
CA ASP A 165 6.00 -16.95 -16.90
C ASP A 165 4.93 -18.01 -16.59
N TRP A 166 3.72 -17.85 -17.12
CA TRP A 166 2.67 -18.86 -17.00
C TRP A 166 3.01 -20.12 -17.80
N SER A 167 3.39 -19.96 -19.07
CA SER A 167 3.65 -21.05 -20.01
C SER A 167 4.80 -21.96 -19.60
N GLU A 168 5.81 -21.43 -18.90
CA GLU A 168 6.91 -22.22 -18.33
C GLU A 168 6.47 -23.15 -17.19
N ARG A 169 5.31 -22.89 -16.57
CA ARG A 169 4.89 -23.51 -15.31
C ARG A 169 3.58 -24.26 -15.39
N HIS A 170 2.82 -24.08 -16.47
CA HIS A 170 1.49 -24.67 -16.65
C HIS A 170 1.32 -25.20 -18.06
N SER A 171 0.69 -26.37 -18.18
CA SER A 171 0.21 -26.88 -19.45
C SER A 171 -1.11 -26.17 -19.79
N GLY A 172 -1.08 -25.25 -20.75
CA GLY A 172 -2.28 -24.58 -21.27
C GLY A 172 -2.26 -23.04 -21.17
N PRO A 173 -3.29 -22.38 -21.71
CA PRO A 173 -3.37 -20.92 -21.75
C PRO A 173 -3.52 -20.32 -20.36
N ILE A 174 -3.12 -19.05 -20.22
CA ILE A 174 -3.22 -18.32 -18.95
C ILE A 174 -4.66 -18.22 -18.45
N GLU A 175 -4.93 -18.76 -17.27
CA GLU A 175 -6.25 -18.69 -16.66
C GLU A 175 -6.54 -17.28 -16.12
N PRO A 176 -7.60 -16.59 -16.58
CA PRO A 176 -7.83 -15.18 -16.23
C PRO A 176 -7.97 -14.89 -14.74
N LYS A 177 -8.47 -15.86 -13.95
CA LYS A 177 -8.64 -15.74 -12.49
C LYS A 177 -7.33 -15.95 -11.74
N ARG A 178 -6.37 -16.67 -12.33
CA ARG A 178 -5.06 -16.99 -11.72
C ARG A 178 -3.94 -16.10 -12.23
N ALA A 179 -4.16 -15.37 -13.33
CA ALA A 179 -3.19 -14.46 -13.93
C ALA A 179 -2.73 -13.35 -12.98
N GLY A 180 -3.59 -12.91 -12.05
CA GLY A 180 -3.35 -11.72 -11.26
C GLY A 180 -3.75 -10.43 -11.99
N PHE A 181 -3.50 -9.30 -11.35
CA PHE A 181 -3.87 -7.97 -11.84
C PHE A 181 -3.07 -6.85 -11.18
N ILE A 182 -3.11 -5.69 -11.81
CA ILE A 182 -2.75 -4.40 -11.25
C ILE A 182 -3.98 -3.49 -11.26
N LYS A 183 -4.08 -2.65 -10.23
CA LYS A 183 -5.06 -1.60 -10.11
C LYS A 183 -4.40 -0.32 -9.63
N MET A 184 -4.64 0.79 -10.31
CA MET A 184 -4.19 2.12 -9.90
C MET A 184 -5.37 3.05 -9.70
N ILE A 185 -5.22 3.96 -8.74
CA ILE A 185 -6.19 4.99 -8.40
C ILE A 185 -5.47 6.33 -8.50
N CYS A 186 -5.98 7.25 -9.31
CA CYS A 186 -5.47 8.62 -9.43
C CYS A 186 -6.58 9.64 -9.22
N THR A 187 -6.22 10.89 -8.96
CA THR A 187 -7.17 12.01 -8.96
C THR A 187 -7.89 12.09 -10.31
N ASP A 188 -9.16 12.50 -10.29
CA ASP A 188 -9.91 12.76 -11.53
C ASP A 188 -9.91 14.24 -11.91
N ASP A 189 -8.70 14.82 -11.94
CA ASP A 189 -8.41 16.19 -12.38
C ASP A 189 -7.41 16.16 -13.54
N GLU A 190 -6.95 17.31 -14.02
CA GLU A 190 -5.93 17.35 -15.06
C GLU A 190 -4.59 16.80 -14.58
N GLU A 191 -4.25 16.91 -13.30
CA GLU A 191 -2.96 16.49 -12.75
C GLU A 191 -2.78 14.96 -12.72
N LYS A 192 -3.86 14.19 -12.53
CA LYS A 192 -3.83 12.70 -12.47
C LYS A 192 -2.76 12.19 -11.49
N ILE A 193 -2.71 12.77 -10.28
CA ILE A 193 -1.80 12.37 -9.21
C ILE A 193 -2.13 10.96 -8.74
N LEU A 194 -1.12 10.11 -8.57
CA LEU A 194 -1.32 8.75 -8.06
C LEU A 194 -1.71 8.78 -6.57
N LEU A 195 -2.88 8.22 -6.25
CA LEU A 195 -3.40 8.12 -4.87
C LEU A 195 -3.11 6.75 -4.25
N GLY A 196 -3.11 5.70 -5.07
CA GLY A 196 -2.91 4.34 -4.59
C GLY A 196 -2.73 3.32 -5.70
N MET A 197 -2.09 2.21 -5.36
CA MET A 197 -1.83 1.10 -6.27
C MET A 197 -2.00 -0.23 -5.55
N ARG A 198 -2.53 -1.23 -6.24
CA ARG A 198 -2.70 -2.61 -5.78
C ARG A 198 -2.21 -3.54 -6.87
N ALA A 199 -1.43 -4.55 -6.52
CA ALA A 199 -0.98 -5.58 -7.44
C ALA A 199 -1.15 -6.95 -6.79
N VAL A 200 -1.60 -7.92 -7.57
CA VAL A 200 -1.74 -9.32 -7.18
C VAL A 200 -1.15 -10.17 -8.29
N GLY A 201 -0.19 -11.02 -7.98
CA GLY A 201 0.41 -11.93 -8.95
C GLY A 201 1.93 -12.04 -8.80
N VAL A 202 2.59 -12.49 -9.86
CA VAL A 202 4.05 -12.59 -9.92
C VAL A 202 4.66 -11.19 -9.81
N ASP A 203 5.72 -11.06 -9.00
CA ASP A 203 6.48 -9.82 -8.79
C ASP A 203 5.65 -8.60 -8.35
N ALA A 204 4.50 -8.83 -7.70
CA ALA A 204 3.67 -7.73 -7.18
C ALA A 204 4.46 -6.85 -6.20
N SER A 205 5.34 -7.46 -5.39
CA SER A 205 6.21 -6.75 -4.43
C SER A 205 7.26 -5.86 -5.10
N SER A 206 7.69 -6.19 -6.31
CA SER A 206 8.62 -5.38 -7.09
C SER A 206 7.91 -4.22 -7.77
N VAL A 207 6.77 -4.48 -8.42
CA VAL A 207 6.06 -3.43 -9.17
C VAL A 207 5.47 -2.36 -8.27
N ILE A 208 5.05 -2.72 -7.04
CA ILE A 208 4.46 -1.77 -6.09
C ILE A 208 5.41 -0.63 -5.72
N GLY A 209 6.72 -0.86 -5.82
CA GLY A 209 7.76 0.14 -5.53
C GLY A 209 7.66 1.39 -6.41
N SER A 210 7.22 1.23 -7.67
CA SER A 210 6.97 2.37 -8.57
C SER A 210 5.87 3.29 -8.04
N GLY A 211 4.76 2.70 -7.59
CA GLY A 211 3.66 3.43 -6.96
C GLY A 211 4.07 4.09 -5.65
N ALA A 212 4.85 3.40 -4.82
CA ALA A 212 5.38 3.96 -3.58
C ALA A 212 6.22 5.22 -3.83
N LEU A 213 7.12 5.17 -4.83
CA LEU A 213 7.95 6.31 -5.20
C LEU A 213 7.10 7.48 -5.71
N LEU A 214 6.14 7.22 -6.60
CA LEU A 214 5.28 8.26 -7.16
C LEU A 214 4.42 8.93 -6.08
N ILE A 215 3.84 8.14 -5.18
CA ILE A 215 3.03 8.64 -4.06
C ILE A 215 3.90 9.45 -3.09
N ARG A 216 5.13 9.01 -2.81
CA ARG A 216 6.09 9.78 -1.99
C ARG A 216 6.35 11.14 -2.60
N ARG A 217 6.56 11.21 -3.92
CA ARG A 217 6.81 12.46 -4.65
C ARG A 217 5.55 13.31 -4.84
N GLY A 218 4.37 12.70 -4.79
CA GLY A 218 3.10 13.37 -5.10
C GLY A 218 2.98 13.67 -6.59
N GLU A 219 3.43 12.75 -7.44
CA GLU A 219 3.58 12.96 -8.88
C GLU A 219 2.46 12.33 -9.71
N SER A 220 2.34 12.81 -10.94
CA SER A 220 1.36 12.34 -11.92
C SER A 220 1.69 10.93 -12.43
N ILE A 221 0.66 10.13 -12.71
CA ILE A 221 0.82 8.85 -13.42
C ILE A 221 1.40 9.00 -14.84
N ARG A 222 1.46 10.22 -15.38
CA ARG A 222 2.12 10.53 -16.67
C ARG A 222 3.61 10.21 -16.65
N GLU A 223 4.26 10.29 -15.50
CA GLU A 223 5.67 9.93 -15.39
C GLU A 223 5.89 8.43 -15.60
N LEU A 224 4.92 7.59 -15.20
CA LEU A 224 4.93 6.16 -15.49
C LEU A 224 4.71 5.87 -16.98
N GLU A 225 3.87 6.66 -17.67
CA GLU A 225 3.66 6.54 -19.11
C GLU A 225 4.95 6.84 -19.89
N LYS A 226 5.63 7.95 -19.56
CA LYS A 226 6.83 8.44 -20.24
C LYS A 226 8.08 7.59 -19.97
N THR A 227 8.11 6.89 -18.84
CA THR A 227 9.25 6.06 -18.46
C THR A 227 9.38 4.85 -19.38
N ALA A 228 10.57 4.62 -19.92
CA ALA A 228 10.89 3.41 -20.67
C ALA A 228 10.97 2.20 -19.72
N HIS A 229 10.06 1.25 -19.91
CA HIS A 229 10.03 0.01 -19.13
C HIS A 229 10.73 -1.11 -19.91
N PRO A 230 11.51 -1.98 -19.24
CA PRO A 230 12.18 -3.10 -19.92
C PRO A 230 11.14 -4.08 -20.49
N HIS A 231 11.40 -4.61 -21.68
CA HIS A 231 10.52 -5.57 -22.35
C HIS A 231 11.23 -6.93 -22.57
N PRO A 232 10.57 -8.07 -22.33
CA PRO A 232 9.28 -8.23 -21.65
C PRO A 232 9.46 -8.25 -20.12
N SER A 233 8.66 -7.48 -19.37
CA SER A 233 8.68 -7.48 -17.89
C SER A 233 7.30 -7.26 -17.26
N ILE A 234 7.13 -7.67 -15.99
CA ILE A 234 5.87 -7.44 -15.27
C ILE A 234 5.64 -5.95 -15.00
N ILE A 235 6.70 -5.13 -14.91
CA ILE A 235 6.58 -3.69 -14.65
C ILE A 235 5.92 -2.94 -15.83
N GLU A 236 5.87 -3.51 -17.04
CA GLU A 236 5.06 -2.97 -18.15
C GLU A 236 3.57 -2.86 -17.79
N SER A 237 3.10 -3.68 -16.83
CA SER A 237 1.74 -3.56 -16.29
C SER A 237 1.46 -2.19 -15.66
N VAL A 238 2.48 -1.56 -15.05
CA VAL A 238 2.41 -0.22 -14.48
C VAL A 238 2.24 0.81 -15.59
N GLN A 239 3.10 0.76 -16.60
CA GLN A 239 3.02 1.67 -17.74
C GLN A 239 1.66 1.55 -18.46
N GLU A 240 1.21 0.33 -18.71
CA GLU A 240 -0.01 0.08 -19.47
C GLU A 240 -1.26 0.45 -18.67
N CYS A 241 -1.28 0.22 -17.35
CA CYS A 241 -2.37 0.67 -16.51
C CYS A 241 -2.40 2.20 -16.35
N ALA A 242 -1.24 2.88 -16.39
CA ALA A 242 -1.19 4.35 -16.45
C ALA A 242 -1.74 4.86 -17.79
N ARG A 243 -1.33 4.28 -18.92
CA ARG A 243 -1.90 4.58 -20.25
C ARG A 243 -3.40 4.33 -20.30
N LEU A 244 -3.89 3.31 -19.60
CA LEU A 244 -5.32 2.99 -19.53
C LEU A 244 -6.10 4.11 -18.85
N LEU A 245 -5.59 4.59 -17.71
CA LEU A 245 -6.14 5.74 -16.99
C LEU A 245 -6.09 7.04 -17.82
N LEU A 246 -5.07 7.19 -18.67
CA LEU A 246 -4.88 8.34 -19.56
C LEU A 246 -5.62 8.21 -20.91
N GLY A 247 -6.31 7.09 -21.17
CA GLY A 247 -7.02 6.84 -22.43
C GLY A 247 -6.14 6.43 -23.63
N ARG A 248 -4.83 6.24 -23.40
CA ARG A 248 -3.81 5.95 -24.41
C ARG A 248 -3.39 4.48 -24.47
N SER A 249 -3.96 3.63 -23.63
CA SER A 249 -3.69 2.19 -23.62
C SER A 249 -3.99 1.54 -24.97
N LEU A 250 -3.20 0.52 -25.32
CA LEU A 250 -3.47 -0.36 -26.45
C LEU A 250 -4.71 -1.23 -26.16
N TYR A 251 -4.87 -1.66 -24.92
CA TYR A 251 -6.00 -2.47 -24.45
C TYR A 251 -7.23 -1.63 -24.13
N LYS A 252 -7.99 -1.27 -25.17
CA LYS A 252 -9.24 -0.52 -25.02
C LYS A 252 -10.30 -1.34 -24.26
N PRO A 253 -10.91 -0.81 -23.18
CA PRO A 253 -11.91 -1.56 -22.38
C PRO A 253 -13.08 -2.12 -23.18
N HIS A 254 -13.52 -1.44 -24.24
CA HIS A 254 -14.62 -1.90 -25.08
C HIS A 254 -14.26 -3.09 -25.98
N VAL A 255 -12.97 -3.35 -26.22
CA VAL A 255 -12.48 -4.53 -26.96
C VAL A 255 -11.97 -5.61 -26.00
N TRP A 256 -11.33 -5.22 -24.90
CA TRP A 256 -10.82 -6.13 -23.87
C TRP A 256 -11.66 -6.02 -22.59
N PRO A 257 -12.70 -6.85 -22.40
CA PRO A 257 -13.55 -6.83 -21.19
C PRO A 257 -12.77 -7.20 -19.90
N LYS A 258 -11.51 -7.63 -20.06
CA LYS A 258 -10.57 -7.94 -18.99
C LYS A 258 -9.89 -6.70 -18.39
N THR A 259 -10.11 -5.51 -18.96
CA THR A 259 -9.67 -4.22 -18.41
C THR A 259 -10.87 -3.31 -18.22
N HIS A 260 -10.83 -2.47 -17.19
CA HIS A 260 -11.87 -1.47 -17.01
C HIS A 260 -11.34 -0.24 -16.30
N VAL A 261 -12.03 0.86 -16.55
CA VAL A 261 -11.81 2.15 -15.93
C VAL A 261 -13.09 2.53 -15.21
N LYS A 262 -12.98 2.93 -13.95
CA LYS A 262 -14.09 3.48 -13.17
C LYS A 262 -13.81 4.94 -12.85
N HIS A 263 -14.90 5.69 -12.75
CA HIS A 263 -14.89 7.07 -12.30
C HIS A 263 -15.77 7.16 -11.07
N TYR A 264 -15.32 7.94 -10.09
CA TYR A 264 -16.10 8.29 -8.93
C TYR A 264 -15.99 9.80 -8.73
N SER A 265 -17.14 10.47 -8.69
CA SER A 265 -17.26 11.90 -8.42
C SER A 265 -18.45 12.09 -7.48
N PRO A 266 -18.27 12.59 -6.25
CA PRO A 266 -19.39 13.01 -5.43
C PRO A 266 -19.96 14.33 -5.96
N GLU A 267 -21.28 14.51 -5.85
CA GLU A 267 -22.02 15.68 -6.36
C GLU A 267 -21.48 17.05 -5.88
N LYS A 268 -20.63 17.09 -4.84
CA LYS A 268 -19.93 18.27 -4.29
C LYS A 268 -18.41 18.03 -4.02
N GLY A 269 -17.72 17.26 -4.86
CA GLY A 269 -16.36 16.74 -4.59
C GLY A 269 -15.13 17.58 -4.97
N SER A 270 -15.29 18.75 -5.60
CA SER A 270 -14.16 19.49 -6.19
C SER A 270 -13.26 20.23 -5.18
N ALA A 271 -13.68 20.38 -3.92
CA ALA A 271 -12.94 21.19 -2.93
C ALA A 271 -11.81 20.43 -2.18
N LEU A 272 -11.91 19.11 -2.01
CA LEU A 272 -10.97 18.35 -1.16
C LEU A 272 -9.70 17.88 -1.89
N ALA A 273 -9.70 17.88 -3.23
CA ALA A 273 -8.50 17.60 -4.03
C ALA A 273 -7.40 18.66 -3.82
N GLN A 274 -7.79 19.90 -3.50
CA GLN A 274 -6.85 21.03 -3.29
C GLN A 274 -6.02 20.92 -2.00
N GLU A 275 -6.47 20.14 -1.01
CA GLU A 275 -5.72 19.92 0.24
C GLU A 275 -4.64 18.84 0.14
N LEU A 276 -4.79 17.88 -0.79
CA LEU A 276 -3.84 16.79 -1.00
C LEU A 276 -2.66 17.17 -1.90
N LEU A 277 -2.73 18.32 -2.57
CA LEU A 277 -1.65 18.83 -3.41
C LEU A 277 -0.45 19.28 -2.55
N PRO A 278 0.80 18.88 -2.90
CA PRO A 278 1.98 19.34 -2.20
C PRO A 278 2.07 20.87 -2.15
N LYS A 279 2.44 21.44 -1.00
CA LYS A 279 2.62 22.89 -0.77
C LYS A 279 3.48 23.60 -1.84
N ARG A 280 4.32 22.89 -2.61
CA ARG A 280 5.15 23.44 -3.69
C ARG A 280 4.37 24.08 -4.84
N LEU A 281 3.12 23.69 -5.08
CA LEU A 281 2.28 24.30 -6.12
C LEU A 281 1.52 25.55 -5.66
N ARG A 282 1.44 25.82 -4.34
CA ARG A 282 0.80 27.04 -3.81
C ARG A 282 1.64 28.31 -3.99
N GLN A 283 2.92 28.18 -4.34
CA GLN A 283 3.86 29.31 -4.48
C GLN A 283 4.13 29.76 -5.92
N MET A 284 3.38 29.23 -6.92
CA MET A 284 3.62 29.55 -8.34
C MET A 284 2.41 30.08 -9.10
N ILE A 285 1.40 30.64 -8.42
CA ILE A 285 0.34 31.41 -9.09
C ILE A 285 0.02 32.67 -8.27
N PRO A 286 0.71 33.80 -8.51
CA PRO A 286 0.13 35.11 -8.24
C PRO A 286 -0.77 35.49 -9.42
N GLY A 287 -2.07 35.58 -9.15
CA GLY A 287 -3.02 36.29 -10.00
C GLY A 287 -3.95 35.38 -10.81
N TYR A 288 -5.11 35.06 -10.25
CA TYR A 288 -6.38 34.93 -10.99
C TYR A 288 -7.52 34.95 -9.97
N MET A 289 -7.80 36.15 -9.44
CA MET A 289 -8.96 36.46 -8.58
C MET A 289 -9.45 37.91 -8.79
N GLU A 290 -9.15 38.53 -9.93
CA GLU A 290 -9.75 39.82 -10.34
C GLU A 290 -9.97 39.84 -11.86
N ALA A 291 -11.14 39.36 -12.29
CA ALA A 291 -11.93 39.78 -13.45
C ALA A 291 -13.24 38.98 -13.50
#